data_AF-A0A7S1W3T0-F1
#
_entry.id   AF-A0A7S1W3T0-F1
#
_cell.length_a   1.000
_cell.length_b   1.000
_cell.length_c   1.000
_cell.angle_alpha   90.00
_cell.angle_beta   90.00
_cell.angle_gamma   90.00
#
_symmetry.space_group_name_H-M   'P 1'
#
loop_
_entity.id
_entity.type
_entity.pdbx_description
1 polymer ?
#
loop_
_entity_poly.entity_id
_entity_poly.type
_entity_poly.pdbx_seq_one_letter_code
_entity_poly.pdbx_strand_id
1 'polypeptide(L)'
;PAVALSDFSAVYGCVAQGEEEKDENCEGQVLEAKQKLGAADEKLQTKQEARMAAKAHDEKVASDLKEAIALMDQIRERRAGTEEALKEARQEAKQARSAEASAQQRLEKATRGRSWAQEQQLCKRQAREDCFKVADISSRSMGDAASSARSQEEALLRYVAEAEGQLSAFDDAGRAAREGPVDAAADKLRKAAKTLEKLRSGLEASTARQAELDAAEAELSKAELALGEAQAASARLGEEDGEGTDAQAAAARKGAEVTLKNREKEKQRAEQALAKAQPKAETARDMAAGAAQGLVE
;
A
#
# COMPACT_ATOMS: atom_id res chain seq x y z
N PRO A 1 34.58 83.25 -20.55
CA PRO A 1 34.20 83.87 -21.85
C PRO A 1 32.82 84.54 -21.73
N ALA A 2 32.62 85.75 -21.18
CA ALA A 2 33.34 87.02 -21.28
C ALA A 2 33.37 87.56 -22.72
N VAL A 3 32.22 88.08 -23.19
CA VAL A 3 32.11 88.80 -24.47
C VAL A 3 31.54 90.19 -24.21
N ALA A 4 32.48 91.14 -24.21
CA ALA A 4 32.46 92.53 -24.66
C ALA A 4 31.16 93.36 -24.57
N LEU A 5 31.23 94.33 -23.66
CA LEU A 5 30.57 95.64 -23.71
C LEU A 5 31.02 96.41 -24.98
N SER A 6 30.09 97.03 -25.71
CA SER A 6 30.39 98.07 -26.71
C SER A 6 29.78 99.39 -26.23
N ASP A 7 30.68 100.27 -25.84
CA ASP A 7 30.48 101.62 -25.33
C ASP A 7 30.31 102.55 -26.54
N PHE A 8 29.08 103.00 -26.80
CA PHE A 8 28.72 103.91 -27.89
C PHE A 8 28.26 105.26 -27.31
N SER A 9 29.00 105.78 -26.32
CA SER A 9 28.66 106.97 -25.53
C SER A 9 29.42 108.25 -25.91
N ALA A 10 30.11 108.32 -27.06
CA ALA A 10 31.05 109.42 -27.33
C ALA A 10 31.11 109.95 -28.77
N VAL A 11 29.98 110.24 -29.44
CA VAL A 11 30.03 111.10 -30.64
C VAL A 11 28.73 111.93 -30.77
N TYR A 12 28.91 113.24 -30.94
CA TYR A 12 27.91 114.32 -31.17
C TYR A 12 27.44 115.10 -29.95
N GLY A 13 28.38 115.92 -29.45
CA GLY A 13 28.08 117.24 -28.90
C GLY A 13 27.84 118.30 -29.99
N CYS A 14 27.38 119.46 -29.51
CA CYS A 14 27.13 120.72 -30.20
C CYS A 14 25.95 120.76 -31.17
N VAL A 15 24.89 121.50 -30.80
CA VAL A 15 24.47 122.76 -31.46
C VAL A 15 23.26 123.39 -30.72
N ALA A 16 23.37 124.70 -30.51
CA ALA A 16 22.33 125.73 -30.30
C ALA A 16 21.52 125.76 -28.99
N GLN A 17 21.94 126.68 -28.11
CA GLN A 17 21.03 127.48 -27.29
C GLN A 17 20.25 128.43 -28.20
N GLY A 18 18.92 128.31 -28.18
CA GLY A 18 17.99 129.30 -28.69
C GLY A 18 16.94 129.55 -27.61
N GLU A 19 16.83 130.80 -27.19
CA GLU A 19 15.77 131.29 -26.30
C GLU A 19 14.45 131.26 -27.07
N GLU A 20 13.44 130.56 -26.54
CA GLU A 20 12.06 130.66 -27.01
C GLU A 20 11.11 130.98 -25.85
N GLU A 21 10.24 131.94 -26.15
CA GLU A 21 9.23 132.55 -25.33
C GLU A 21 8.19 131.52 -24.85
N LYS A 22 7.73 131.68 -23.60
CA LYS A 22 6.67 130.86 -23.01
C LYS A 22 5.33 131.19 -23.65
N ASP A 23 4.95 130.41 -24.64
CA ASP A 23 3.64 130.42 -25.28
C ASP A 23 2.64 129.59 -24.45
N GLU A 24 1.66 130.26 -23.84
CA GLU A 24 0.61 129.63 -23.00
C GLU A 24 -0.27 128.64 -23.78
N ASN A 25 -0.29 128.72 -25.12
CA ASN A 25 -0.93 127.72 -26.00
C ASN A 25 -0.09 126.42 -26.10
N CYS A 26 1.21 126.51 -25.86
CA CYS A 26 2.13 125.38 -25.77
C CYS A 26 1.92 124.60 -24.47
N GLU A 27 1.59 125.26 -23.35
CA GLU A 27 1.30 124.58 -22.08
C GLU A 27 0.03 123.71 -22.16
N GLY A 28 -1.02 124.17 -22.86
CA GLY A 28 -2.24 123.38 -23.11
C GLY A 28 -1.97 122.15 -23.99
N GLN A 29 -1.18 122.30 -25.07
CA GLN A 29 -0.77 121.18 -25.92
C GLN A 29 0.16 120.21 -25.20
N VAL A 30 1.03 120.69 -24.32
CA VAL A 30 1.89 119.85 -23.47
C VAL A 30 1.06 119.10 -22.43
N LEU A 31 0.00 119.71 -21.87
CA LEU A 31 -0.88 119.04 -20.89
C LEU A 31 -1.77 117.99 -21.56
N GLU A 32 -2.33 118.28 -22.73
CA GLU A 32 -3.08 117.31 -23.56
C GLU A 32 -2.16 116.20 -24.07
N ALA A 33 -0.93 116.53 -24.49
CA ALA A 33 0.09 115.53 -24.85
C ALA A 33 0.48 114.66 -23.66
N LYS A 34 0.65 115.22 -22.46
CA LYS A 34 0.89 114.46 -21.22
C LYS A 34 -0.28 113.54 -20.86
N GLN A 35 -1.52 114.00 -21.02
CA GLN A 35 -2.71 113.16 -20.80
C GLN A 35 -2.82 112.04 -21.85
N LYS A 36 -2.55 112.34 -23.14
CA LYS A 36 -2.52 111.33 -24.21
C LYS A 36 -1.37 110.33 -24.03
N LEU A 37 -0.21 110.80 -23.56
CA LEU A 37 0.95 109.95 -23.26
C LEU A 37 0.66 109.06 -22.06
N GLY A 38 0.10 109.61 -20.97
CA GLY A 38 -0.35 108.83 -19.81
C GLY A 38 -1.41 107.78 -20.16
N ALA A 39 -2.42 108.13 -20.96
CA ALA A 39 -3.42 107.17 -21.43
C ALA A 39 -2.84 106.12 -22.40
N ALA A 40 -1.81 106.46 -23.18
CA ALA A 40 -1.08 105.52 -24.03
C ALA A 40 -0.19 104.59 -23.20
N ASP A 41 0.45 105.10 -22.15
CA ASP A 41 1.25 104.34 -21.20
C ASP A 41 0.40 103.39 -20.37
N GLU A 42 -0.77 103.82 -19.89
CA GLU A 42 -1.76 102.95 -19.24
C GLU A 42 -2.27 101.87 -20.20
N LYS A 43 -2.54 102.21 -21.47
CA LYS A 43 -2.91 101.21 -22.51
C LYS A 43 -1.76 100.24 -22.82
N LEU A 44 -0.52 100.72 -22.80
CA LEU A 44 0.66 99.89 -23.03
C LEU A 44 0.87 98.96 -21.83
N GLN A 45 0.75 99.49 -20.61
CA GLN A 45 0.86 98.74 -19.36
C GLN A 45 -0.22 97.67 -19.26
N THR A 46 -1.49 98.00 -19.49
CA THR A 46 -2.59 97.02 -19.50
C THR A 46 -2.38 95.94 -20.56
N LYS A 47 -1.88 96.28 -21.76
CA LYS A 47 -1.52 95.28 -22.77
C LYS A 47 -0.33 94.42 -22.35
N GLN A 48 0.68 94.99 -21.69
CA GLN A 48 1.83 94.26 -21.18
C GLN A 48 1.41 93.30 -20.06
N GLU A 49 0.59 93.75 -19.11
CA GLU A 49 0.01 92.93 -18.04
C GLU A 49 -0.85 91.81 -18.62
N ALA A 50 -1.74 92.10 -19.58
CA ALA A 50 -2.54 91.07 -20.26
C ALA A 50 -1.66 90.05 -21.01
N ARG A 51 -0.58 90.50 -21.65
CA ARG A 51 0.38 89.61 -22.33
C ARG A 51 1.14 88.75 -21.33
N MET A 52 1.56 89.30 -20.20
CA MET A 52 2.24 88.55 -19.13
C MET A 52 1.29 87.55 -18.49
N ALA A 53 0.04 87.92 -18.23
CA ALA A 53 -1.00 87.02 -17.73
C ALA A 53 -1.30 85.89 -18.72
N ALA A 54 -1.41 86.18 -20.02
CA ALA A 54 -1.59 85.16 -21.06
C ALA A 54 -0.40 84.19 -21.12
N LYS A 55 0.83 84.70 -21.08
CA LYS A 55 2.03 83.85 -21.04
C LYS A 55 2.08 82.98 -19.79
N ALA A 56 1.79 83.54 -18.61
CA ALA A 56 1.76 82.78 -17.36
C ALA A 56 0.67 81.70 -17.39
N HIS A 57 -0.48 81.99 -17.99
CA HIS A 57 -1.53 81.00 -18.24
C HIS A 57 -1.04 79.89 -19.20
N ASP A 58 -0.40 80.25 -20.31
CA ASP A 58 0.14 79.28 -21.28
C ASP A 58 1.24 78.39 -20.66
N GLU A 59 2.14 78.97 -19.86
CA GLU A 59 3.15 78.23 -19.10
C GLU A 59 2.52 77.27 -18.10
N LYS A 60 1.47 77.71 -17.39
CA LYS A 60 0.71 76.87 -16.47
C LYS A 60 0.04 75.70 -17.20
N VAL A 61 -0.69 75.98 -18.29
CA VAL A 61 -1.33 74.94 -19.11
C VAL A 61 -0.29 73.97 -19.67
N ALA A 62 0.86 74.46 -20.12
CA ALA A 62 1.95 73.60 -20.59
C ALA A 62 2.52 72.72 -19.47
N SER A 63 2.61 73.21 -18.23
CA SER A 63 3.00 72.42 -17.06
C SER A 63 1.96 71.35 -16.74
N ASP A 64 0.68 71.73 -16.64
CA ASP A 64 -0.43 70.83 -16.34
C ASP A 64 -0.53 69.71 -17.41
N LEU A 65 -0.31 70.04 -18.69
CA LEU A 65 -0.28 69.06 -19.78
C LEU A 65 0.91 68.09 -19.66
N LYS A 66 2.09 68.56 -19.24
CA LYS A 66 3.25 67.69 -19.00
C LYS A 66 3.00 66.74 -17.84
N GLU A 67 2.40 67.23 -16.76
CA GLU A 67 2.02 66.40 -15.60
C GLU A 67 0.96 65.35 -16.00
N ALA A 68 -0.05 65.75 -16.77
CA ALA A 68 -1.08 64.83 -17.26
C ALA A 68 -0.47 63.73 -18.16
N ILE A 69 0.47 64.08 -19.05
CA ILE A 69 1.19 63.11 -19.88
C ILE A 69 1.98 62.13 -19.01
N ALA A 70 2.73 62.64 -18.03
CA ALA A 70 3.51 61.80 -17.11
C ALA A 70 2.61 60.84 -16.31
N LEU A 71 1.44 61.30 -15.84
CA LEU A 71 0.46 60.46 -15.17
C LEU A 71 -0.13 59.41 -16.11
N MET A 72 -0.41 59.75 -17.37
CA MET A 72 -0.88 58.77 -18.36
C MET A 72 0.16 57.68 -18.63
N ASP A 73 1.43 58.04 -18.73
CA ASP A 73 2.51 57.08 -18.96
C ASP A 73 2.70 56.16 -17.74
N GLN A 74 2.64 56.70 -16.51
CA GLN A 74 2.61 55.87 -15.29
C GLN A 74 1.40 54.93 -15.26
N ILE A 75 0.22 55.37 -15.69
CA ILE A 75 -0.98 54.52 -15.76
C ILE A 75 -0.78 53.41 -16.80
N ARG A 76 -0.17 53.71 -17.95
CA ARG A 76 0.14 52.71 -18.99
C ARG A 76 1.13 51.67 -18.50
N GLU A 77 2.21 52.08 -17.82
CA GLU A 77 3.18 51.16 -17.23
C GLU A 77 2.54 50.28 -16.15
N ARG A 78 1.76 50.86 -15.24
CA ARG A 78 1.02 50.09 -14.22
C ARG A 78 0.06 49.10 -14.88
N ARG A 79 -0.67 49.53 -15.91
CA ARG A 79 -1.58 48.65 -16.65
C ARG A 79 -0.82 47.48 -17.30
N ALA A 80 0.29 47.75 -17.99
CA ALA A 80 1.12 46.71 -18.58
C ALA A 80 1.61 45.70 -17.52
N GLY A 81 2.13 46.19 -16.39
CA GLY A 81 2.54 45.34 -15.27
C GLY A 81 1.40 44.48 -14.70
N THR A 82 0.19 45.04 -14.56
CA THR A 82 -0.98 44.25 -14.12
C THR A 82 -1.43 43.21 -15.16
N GLU A 83 -1.30 43.50 -16.45
CA GLU A 83 -1.63 42.56 -17.52
C GLU A 83 -0.62 41.39 -17.59
N GLU A 84 0.66 41.66 -17.35
CA GLU A 84 1.70 40.63 -17.22
C GLU A 84 1.48 39.75 -15.98
N ALA A 85 1.27 40.36 -14.81
CA ALA A 85 0.96 39.62 -13.58
C ALA A 85 -0.30 38.75 -13.72
N LEU A 86 -1.33 39.23 -14.42
CA LEU A 86 -2.53 38.44 -14.70
C LEU A 86 -2.25 37.26 -15.65
N LYS A 87 -1.35 37.41 -16.62
CA LYS A 87 -0.93 36.31 -17.51
C LYS A 87 -0.16 35.24 -16.73
N GLU A 88 0.77 35.64 -15.88
CA GLU A 88 1.54 34.74 -15.01
C GLU A 88 0.61 33.97 -14.06
N ALA A 89 -0.27 34.67 -13.34
CA ALA A 89 -1.25 34.04 -12.45
C ALA A 89 -2.18 33.04 -13.18
N ARG A 90 -2.58 33.34 -14.42
CA ARG A 90 -3.36 32.40 -15.26
C ARG A 90 -2.57 31.17 -15.66
N GLN A 91 -1.27 31.31 -15.97
CA GLN A 91 -0.40 30.19 -16.30
C GLN A 91 -0.16 29.30 -15.07
N GLU A 92 0.11 29.89 -13.91
CA GLU A 92 0.28 29.18 -12.64
C GLU A 92 -1.00 28.42 -12.25
N ALA A 93 -2.17 29.06 -12.33
CA ALA A 93 -3.45 28.41 -12.05
C ALA A 93 -3.71 27.21 -12.99
N LYS A 94 -3.30 27.31 -14.26
CA LYS A 94 -3.39 26.19 -15.21
C LYS A 94 -2.44 25.05 -14.83
N GLN A 95 -1.21 25.35 -14.46
CA GLN A 95 -0.23 24.35 -14.01
C GLN A 95 -0.69 23.66 -12.72
N ALA A 96 -1.19 24.41 -11.74
CA ALA A 96 -1.71 23.89 -10.48
C ALA A 96 -2.89 22.94 -10.71
N ARG A 97 -3.87 23.31 -11.56
CA ARG A 97 -5.00 22.43 -11.93
C ARG A 97 -4.54 21.14 -12.61
N SER A 98 -3.54 21.22 -13.49
CA SER A 98 -2.98 20.03 -14.15
C SER A 98 -2.27 19.12 -13.15
N ALA A 99 -1.53 19.67 -12.19
CA ALA A 99 -0.86 18.90 -11.15
C ALA A 99 -1.87 18.23 -10.21
N GLU A 100 -2.92 18.95 -9.80
CA GLU A 100 -4.01 18.43 -8.99
C GLU A 100 -4.73 17.27 -9.68
N ALA A 101 -5.08 17.41 -10.96
CA ALA A 101 -5.71 16.33 -11.73
C ALA A 101 -4.82 15.08 -11.79
N SER A 102 -3.50 15.24 -11.95
CA SER A 102 -2.57 14.11 -11.92
C SER A 102 -2.50 13.46 -10.53
N ALA A 103 -2.50 14.25 -9.46
CA ALA A 103 -2.51 13.74 -8.09
C ALA A 103 -3.81 12.96 -7.78
N GLN A 104 -4.97 13.48 -8.20
CA GLN A 104 -6.26 12.80 -8.07
C GLN A 104 -6.28 11.46 -8.80
N GLN A 105 -5.79 11.40 -10.05
CA GLN A 105 -5.66 10.14 -10.79
C GLN A 105 -4.76 9.12 -10.09
N ARG A 106 -3.64 9.56 -9.51
CA ARG A 106 -2.74 8.69 -8.73
C ARG A 106 -3.44 8.17 -7.47
N LEU A 107 -4.17 9.02 -6.77
CA LEU A 107 -4.94 8.67 -5.57
C LEU A 107 -6.05 7.65 -5.87
N GLU A 108 -6.79 7.86 -6.97
CA GLU A 108 -7.82 6.92 -7.41
C GLU A 108 -7.22 5.54 -7.75
N LYS A 109 -6.10 5.53 -8.50
CA LYS A 109 -5.38 4.29 -8.83
C LYS A 109 -4.92 3.56 -7.57
N ALA A 110 -4.31 4.28 -6.61
CA ALA A 110 -3.89 3.71 -5.34
C ALA A 110 -5.07 3.17 -4.53
N THR A 111 -6.20 3.87 -4.52
CA THR A 111 -7.42 3.46 -3.81
C THR A 111 -8.00 2.17 -4.40
N ARG A 112 -8.07 2.05 -5.74
CA ARG A 112 -8.49 0.81 -6.42
C ARG A 112 -7.52 -0.35 -6.15
N GLY A 113 -6.22 -0.07 -6.15
CA GLY A 113 -5.20 -1.07 -5.80
C GLY A 113 -5.38 -1.60 -4.38
N ARG A 114 -5.62 -0.69 -3.42
CA ARG A 114 -5.88 -1.05 -2.02
C ARG A 114 -7.16 -1.88 -1.86
N SER A 115 -8.26 -1.49 -2.50
CA SER A 115 -9.52 -2.24 -2.40
C SER A 115 -9.39 -3.65 -2.98
N TRP A 116 -8.70 -3.80 -4.13
CA TRP A 116 -8.43 -5.11 -4.71
C TRP A 116 -7.55 -5.98 -3.82
N ALA A 117 -6.50 -5.42 -3.21
CA ALA A 117 -5.65 -6.15 -2.27
C ALA A 117 -6.43 -6.62 -1.04
N GLN A 118 -7.33 -5.80 -0.51
CA GLN A 118 -8.21 -6.15 0.62
C GLN A 118 -9.19 -7.28 0.25
N GLU A 119 -9.80 -7.20 -0.93
CA GLU A 119 -10.68 -8.26 -1.45
C GLU A 119 -9.92 -9.58 -1.60
N GLN A 120 -8.73 -9.55 -2.21
CA GLN A 120 -7.86 -10.74 -2.33
C GLN A 120 -7.48 -11.32 -0.97
N GLN A 121 -7.19 -10.47 0.02
CA GLN A 121 -6.92 -10.92 1.38
C GLN A 121 -8.13 -11.59 2.02
N LEU A 122 -9.34 -11.04 1.84
CA LEU A 122 -10.58 -11.61 2.33
C LEU A 122 -10.87 -12.97 1.69
N CYS A 123 -10.76 -13.08 0.35
CA CYS A 123 -10.94 -14.34 -0.37
C CYS A 123 -9.95 -15.41 0.10
N LYS A 124 -8.67 -15.06 0.28
CA LYS A 124 -7.65 -16.00 0.80
C LYS A 124 -7.96 -16.46 2.22
N ARG A 125 -8.47 -15.55 3.08
CA ARG A 125 -8.88 -15.89 4.44
C ARG A 125 -10.06 -16.86 4.45
N GLN A 126 -11.09 -16.60 3.65
CA GLN A 126 -12.25 -17.49 3.53
C GLN A 126 -11.83 -18.87 3.01
N ALA A 127 -11.04 -18.92 1.94
CA ALA A 127 -10.51 -20.19 1.40
C ALA A 127 -9.73 -20.97 2.46
N ARG A 128 -8.91 -20.29 3.27
CA ARG A 128 -8.18 -20.91 4.39
C ARG A 128 -9.13 -21.48 5.45
N GLU A 129 -10.14 -20.73 5.85
CA GLU A 129 -11.15 -21.18 6.83
C GLU A 129 -11.92 -22.40 6.30
N ASP A 130 -12.27 -22.43 5.02
CA ASP A 130 -12.96 -23.56 4.40
C ASP A 130 -12.05 -24.80 4.29
N CYS A 131 -10.77 -24.63 3.94
CA CYS A 131 -9.79 -25.72 4.01
C CYS A 131 -9.71 -26.33 5.42
N PHE A 132 -9.73 -25.52 6.49
CA PHE A 132 -9.74 -26.04 7.85
C PHE A 132 -11.02 -26.81 8.19
N LYS A 133 -12.19 -26.35 7.75
CA LYS A 133 -13.45 -27.08 7.95
C LYS A 133 -13.42 -28.44 7.25
N VAL A 134 -12.96 -28.50 6.00
CA VAL A 134 -12.82 -29.76 5.26
C VAL A 134 -11.84 -30.69 5.95
N ALA A 135 -10.70 -30.17 6.43
CA ALA A 135 -9.73 -30.97 7.18
C ALA A 135 -10.32 -31.54 8.49
N ASP A 136 -11.06 -30.74 9.26
CA ASP A 136 -11.74 -31.20 10.49
C ASP A 136 -12.79 -32.28 10.20
N ILE A 137 -13.63 -32.08 9.18
CA ILE A 137 -14.62 -33.08 8.75
C ILE A 137 -13.92 -34.38 8.34
N SER A 138 -12.86 -34.30 7.53
CA SER A 138 -12.07 -35.47 7.10
C SER A 138 -11.45 -36.18 8.31
N SER A 139 -10.86 -35.44 9.25
CA SER A 139 -10.25 -36.00 10.46
C SER A 139 -11.25 -36.75 11.32
N ARG A 140 -12.46 -36.20 11.49
CA ARG A 140 -13.54 -36.88 12.24
C ARG A 140 -14.02 -38.14 11.51
N SER A 141 -14.26 -38.04 10.20
CA SER A 141 -14.68 -39.19 9.40
C SER A 141 -13.64 -40.33 9.43
N MET A 142 -12.35 -40.01 9.42
CA MET A 142 -11.28 -41.00 9.57
C MET A 142 -11.28 -41.62 10.98
N GLY A 143 -11.47 -40.81 12.01
CA GLY A 143 -11.59 -41.29 13.40
C GLY A 143 -12.77 -42.24 13.62
N ASP A 144 -13.92 -41.94 13.03
CA ASP A 144 -15.11 -42.78 13.08
C ASP A 144 -14.89 -44.11 12.34
N ALA A 145 -14.27 -44.06 11.15
CA ALA A 145 -13.93 -45.25 10.37
C ALA A 145 -12.93 -46.15 11.13
N ALA A 146 -11.89 -45.56 11.73
CA ALA A 146 -10.91 -46.30 12.52
C ALA A 146 -11.54 -46.95 13.77
N SER A 147 -12.43 -46.23 14.46
CA SER A 147 -13.15 -46.76 15.64
C SER A 147 -14.07 -47.92 15.26
N SER A 148 -14.79 -47.78 14.12
CA SER A 148 -15.64 -48.84 13.57
C SER A 148 -14.82 -50.09 13.20
N ALA A 149 -13.69 -49.92 12.52
CA ALA A 149 -12.80 -51.04 12.16
C ALA A 149 -12.30 -51.79 13.40
N ARG A 150 -11.83 -51.08 14.45
CA ARG A 150 -11.41 -51.71 15.71
C ARG A 150 -12.53 -52.50 16.37
N SER A 151 -13.74 -51.95 16.39
CA SER A 151 -14.90 -52.67 16.94
C SER A 151 -15.21 -53.96 16.16
N GLN A 152 -15.00 -53.98 14.84
CA GLN A 152 -15.19 -55.17 14.02
C GLN A 152 -14.08 -56.20 14.25
N GLU A 153 -12.83 -55.76 14.38
CA GLU A 153 -11.70 -56.63 14.72
C GLU A 153 -11.90 -57.31 16.09
N GLU A 154 -12.32 -56.54 17.10
CA GLU A 154 -12.64 -57.08 18.43
C GLU A 154 -13.80 -58.09 18.38
N ALA A 155 -14.84 -57.82 17.60
CA ALA A 155 -15.94 -58.75 17.41
C ALA A 155 -15.47 -60.05 16.73
N LEU A 156 -14.63 -59.94 15.70
CA LEU A 156 -14.07 -61.09 15.00
C LEU A 156 -13.20 -61.95 15.93
N LEU A 157 -12.37 -61.34 16.77
CA LEU A 157 -11.58 -62.07 17.79
C LEU A 157 -12.47 -62.84 18.76
N ARG A 158 -13.62 -62.27 19.17
CA ARG A 158 -14.60 -62.99 20.01
C ARG A 158 -15.20 -64.18 19.28
N TYR A 159 -15.60 -64.02 18.01
CA TYR A 159 -16.12 -65.14 17.21
C TYR A 159 -15.09 -66.25 16.99
N VAL A 160 -13.82 -65.89 16.78
CA VAL A 160 -12.73 -66.87 16.71
C VAL A 160 -12.60 -67.64 18.02
N ALA A 161 -12.61 -66.96 19.17
CA ALA A 161 -12.54 -67.61 20.47
C ALA A 161 -13.77 -68.51 20.75
N GLU A 162 -14.97 -68.10 20.35
CA GLU A 162 -16.18 -68.93 20.44
C GLU A 162 -16.08 -70.18 19.56
N ALA A 163 -15.58 -70.04 18.33
CA ALA A 163 -15.36 -71.16 17.41
C ALA A 163 -14.30 -72.15 17.96
N GLU A 164 -13.19 -71.65 18.50
CA GLU A 164 -12.19 -72.46 19.21
C GLU A 164 -12.82 -73.22 20.38
N GLY A 165 -13.69 -72.56 21.15
CA GLY A 165 -14.46 -73.18 22.22
C GLY A 165 -15.39 -74.30 21.74
N GLN A 166 -16.06 -74.11 20.60
CA GLN A 166 -16.90 -75.16 19.99
C GLN A 166 -16.07 -76.36 19.52
N LEU A 167 -14.90 -76.13 18.91
CA LEU A 167 -14.00 -77.21 18.51
C LEU A 167 -13.47 -78.00 19.72
N SER A 168 -13.27 -77.35 20.86
CA SER A 168 -12.82 -78.02 22.10
C SER A 168 -13.82 -79.02 22.69
N ALA A 169 -15.06 -79.05 22.18
CA ALA A 169 -16.05 -80.07 22.54
C ALA A 169 -15.78 -81.44 21.92
N PHE A 170 -14.80 -81.56 21.02
CA PHE A 170 -14.39 -82.81 20.38
C PHE A 170 -12.97 -83.20 20.79
N ASP A 171 -12.69 -84.50 20.91
CA ASP A 171 -11.35 -85.02 21.11
C ASP A 171 -10.51 -85.03 19.81
N ASP A 172 -9.23 -85.39 19.90
CA ASP A 172 -8.33 -85.46 18.73
C ASP A 172 -8.73 -86.53 17.69
N ALA A 173 -9.62 -87.45 18.05
CA ALA A 173 -10.19 -88.48 17.18
C ALA A 173 -11.55 -88.06 16.59
N GLY A 174 -12.03 -86.86 16.93
CA GLY A 174 -13.29 -86.29 16.48
C GLY A 174 -14.54 -86.80 17.22
N ARG A 175 -14.35 -87.48 18.35
CA ARG A 175 -15.45 -87.92 19.21
C ARG A 175 -15.88 -86.80 20.14
N ALA A 176 -17.18 -86.68 20.36
CA ALA A 176 -17.70 -85.68 21.28
C ALA A 176 -17.24 -85.95 22.72
N ALA A 177 -16.59 -84.98 23.36
CA ALA A 177 -16.07 -85.08 24.73
C ALA A 177 -17.16 -85.17 25.81
N ARG A 178 -18.42 -84.82 25.48
CA ARG A 178 -19.59 -84.85 26.39
C ARG A 178 -20.80 -85.44 25.68
N GLU A 179 -21.00 -86.76 25.76
CA GLU A 179 -22.19 -87.52 25.27
C GLU A 179 -22.91 -86.89 24.06
N GLY A 180 -22.15 -86.36 23.12
CA GLY A 180 -22.68 -85.63 21.99
C GLY A 180 -23.27 -86.66 21.02
N PRO A 181 -24.44 -86.40 20.43
CA PRO A 181 -25.08 -87.38 19.56
C PRO A 181 -24.35 -87.57 18.21
N VAL A 182 -23.33 -86.76 17.91
CA VAL A 182 -22.66 -86.72 16.61
C VAL A 182 -21.14 -86.61 16.78
N ASP A 183 -20.41 -87.52 16.15
CA ASP A 183 -18.97 -87.44 15.96
C ASP A 183 -18.64 -86.62 14.70
N ALA A 184 -17.54 -85.88 14.72
CA ALA A 184 -17.05 -85.12 13.57
C ALA A 184 -15.82 -85.80 12.94
N ALA A 185 -15.61 -85.56 11.65
CA ALA A 185 -14.45 -86.11 10.96
C ALA A 185 -13.16 -85.46 11.49
N ALA A 186 -12.27 -86.27 12.09
CA ALA A 186 -11.07 -85.80 12.80
C ALA A 186 -10.13 -84.95 11.93
N ASP A 187 -10.02 -85.29 10.64
CA ASP A 187 -9.26 -84.55 9.65
C ASP A 187 -9.81 -83.13 9.43
N LYS A 188 -11.14 -82.99 9.35
CA LYS A 188 -11.80 -81.69 9.22
C LYS A 188 -11.65 -80.84 10.48
N LEU A 189 -11.80 -81.44 11.67
CA LEU A 189 -11.59 -80.74 12.94
C LEU A 189 -10.16 -80.22 13.07
N ARG A 190 -9.15 -81.05 12.76
CA ARG A 190 -7.74 -80.62 12.79
C ARG A 190 -7.45 -79.52 11.76
N LYS A 191 -8.04 -79.60 10.56
CA LYS A 191 -7.94 -78.53 9.55
C LYS A 191 -8.54 -77.23 10.10
N ALA A 192 -9.75 -77.28 10.65
CA ALA A 192 -10.45 -76.13 11.21
C ALA A 192 -9.72 -75.50 12.42
N ALA A 193 -9.23 -76.31 13.35
CA ALA A 193 -8.47 -75.82 14.50
C ALA A 193 -7.19 -75.10 14.05
N LYS A 194 -6.46 -75.70 13.08
CA LYS A 194 -5.24 -75.09 12.52
C LYS A 194 -5.53 -73.81 11.73
N THR A 195 -6.66 -73.70 11.02
CA THR A 195 -7.03 -72.47 10.33
C THR A 195 -7.46 -71.37 11.29
N LEU A 196 -8.19 -71.70 12.37
CA LEU A 196 -8.53 -70.74 13.43
C LEU A 196 -7.29 -70.24 14.17
N GLU A 197 -6.34 -71.09 14.51
CA GLU A 197 -5.08 -70.68 15.14
C GLU A 197 -4.28 -69.72 14.24
N LYS A 198 -4.24 -69.99 12.93
CA LYS A 198 -3.64 -69.08 11.94
C LYS A 198 -4.40 -67.76 11.83
N LEU A 199 -5.72 -67.79 11.85
CA LEU A 199 -6.54 -66.58 11.80
C LEU A 199 -6.32 -65.73 13.05
N ARG A 200 -6.34 -66.34 14.23
CA ARG A 200 -6.08 -65.68 15.51
C ARG A 200 -4.70 -65.02 15.54
N SER A 201 -3.65 -65.77 15.22
CA SER A 201 -2.29 -65.22 15.16
C SER A 201 -2.14 -64.12 14.09
N GLY A 202 -2.85 -64.24 12.96
CA GLY A 202 -2.93 -63.19 11.94
C GLY A 202 -3.61 -61.92 12.45
N LEU A 203 -4.72 -62.03 13.17
CA LEU A 203 -5.44 -60.90 13.77
C LEU A 203 -4.60 -60.22 14.86
N GLU A 204 -4.00 -60.98 15.76
CA GLU A 204 -3.11 -60.43 16.81
C GLU A 204 -1.91 -59.68 16.18
N ALA A 205 -1.31 -60.24 15.12
CA ALA A 205 -0.24 -59.56 14.37
C ALA A 205 -0.75 -58.29 13.67
N SER A 206 -1.94 -58.32 13.06
CA SER A 206 -2.57 -57.17 12.41
C SER A 206 -2.80 -56.04 13.42
N THR A 207 -3.39 -56.33 14.58
CA THR A 207 -3.63 -55.34 15.63
C THR A 207 -2.31 -54.73 16.15
N ALA A 208 -1.28 -55.55 16.37
CA ALA A 208 0.03 -55.05 16.80
C ALA A 208 0.67 -54.13 15.75
N ARG A 209 0.63 -54.50 14.46
CA ARG A 209 1.15 -53.66 13.37
C ARG A 209 0.32 -52.42 13.13
N GLN A 210 -0.99 -52.48 13.36
CA GLN A 210 -1.85 -51.31 13.31
C GLN A 210 -1.47 -50.29 14.39
N ALA A 211 -1.20 -50.74 15.62
CA ALA A 211 -0.74 -49.86 16.70
C ALA A 211 0.62 -49.19 16.38
N GLU A 212 1.54 -49.93 15.74
CA GLU A 212 2.80 -49.35 15.25
C GLU A 212 2.58 -48.28 14.17
N LEU A 213 1.64 -48.52 13.24
CA LEU A 213 1.28 -47.57 12.19
C LEU A 213 0.66 -46.30 12.78
N ASP A 214 -0.34 -46.44 13.66
CA ASP A 214 -1.00 -45.32 14.34
C ASP A 214 0.01 -44.46 15.11
N ALA A 215 0.99 -45.09 15.77
CA ALA A 215 2.05 -44.37 16.48
C ALA A 215 2.95 -43.57 15.52
N ALA A 216 3.34 -44.16 14.39
CA ALA A 216 4.16 -43.48 13.39
C ALA A 216 3.41 -42.31 12.71
N GLU A 217 2.11 -42.45 12.43
CA GLU A 217 1.26 -41.38 11.92
C GLU A 217 1.14 -40.22 12.92
N ALA A 218 0.94 -40.53 14.21
CA ALA A 218 0.89 -39.53 15.27
C ALA A 218 2.23 -38.78 15.44
N GLU A 219 3.36 -39.46 15.32
CA GLU A 219 4.69 -38.84 15.34
C GLU A 219 4.92 -37.92 14.13
N LEU A 220 4.50 -38.34 12.92
CA LEU A 220 4.57 -37.51 11.72
C LEU A 220 3.74 -36.24 11.88
N SER A 221 2.47 -36.37 12.33
CA SER A 221 1.59 -35.23 12.56
C SER A 221 2.21 -34.22 13.55
N LYS A 222 2.82 -34.68 14.64
CA LYS A 222 3.53 -33.80 15.60
C LYS A 222 4.73 -33.11 14.96
N ALA A 223 5.52 -33.82 14.15
CA ALA A 223 6.68 -33.26 13.48
C ALA A 223 6.29 -32.20 12.43
N GLU A 224 5.19 -32.42 11.70
CA GLU A 224 4.65 -31.46 10.74
C GLU A 224 4.13 -30.19 11.42
N LEU A 225 3.41 -30.32 12.53
CA LEU A 225 2.99 -29.18 13.34
C LEU A 225 4.19 -28.37 13.84
N ALA A 226 5.20 -29.04 14.41
CA ALA A 226 6.41 -28.38 14.89
C ALA A 226 7.20 -27.69 13.78
N LEU A 227 7.24 -28.27 12.58
CA LEU A 227 7.84 -27.63 11.40
C LEU A 227 7.03 -26.40 10.97
N GLY A 228 5.70 -26.50 10.95
CA GLY A 228 4.82 -25.37 10.63
C GLY A 228 4.96 -24.20 11.61
N GLU A 229 5.05 -24.48 12.91
CA GLU A 229 5.33 -23.47 13.93
C GLU A 229 6.70 -22.83 13.75
N ALA A 230 7.74 -23.60 13.45
CA ALA A 230 9.08 -23.08 13.19
C ALA A 230 9.13 -22.20 11.92
N GLN A 231 8.42 -22.60 10.85
CA GLN A 231 8.27 -21.79 9.63
C GLN A 231 7.54 -20.48 9.91
N ALA A 232 6.45 -20.53 10.68
CA ALA A 232 5.70 -19.34 11.08
C ALA A 232 6.56 -18.38 11.95
N ALA A 233 7.34 -18.92 12.88
CA ALA A 233 8.28 -18.12 13.67
C ALA A 233 9.37 -17.48 12.80
N SER A 234 9.93 -18.24 11.85
CA SER A 234 10.93 -17.71 10.90
C SER A 234 10.37 -16.62 10.00
N ALA A 235 9.10 -16.72 9.58
CA ALA A 235 8.45 -15.71 8.75
C ALA A 235 8.25 -14.38 9.51
N ARG A 236 7.87 -14.44 10.79
CA ARG A 236 7.69 -13.23 11.64
C ARG A 236 8.98 -12.42 11.79
N LEU A 237 10.14 -13.08 11.88
CA LEU A 237 11.46 -12.41 11.92
C LEU A 237 11.83 -11.68 10.60
N GLY A 238 11.09 -11.91 9.52
CA GLY A 238 11.24 -11.21 8.25
C GLY A 238 10.34 -9.97 8.10
N GLU A 239 9.25 -9.88 8.88
CA GLU A 239 8.30 -8.77 8.84
C GLU A 239 8.62 -7.66 9.84
N GLU A 240 9.36 -7.99 10.91
CA GLU A 240 9.83 -7.01 11.88
C GLU A 240 11.04 -6.22 11.32
N ASP A 241 10.77 -5.15 10.58
CA ASP A 241 11.75 -4.09 10.23
C ASP A 241 12.17 -3.23 11.46
N GLY A 242 12.04 -3.79 12.66
CA GLY A 242 12.13 -3.08 13.93
C GLY A 242 13.55 -2.80 14.40
N GLU A 243 13.68 -1.71 15.17
CA GLU A 243 14.84 -1.02 15.80
C GLU A 243 15.90 -1.88 16.54
N GLY A 244 15.95 -3.19 16.35
CA GLY A 244 17.03 -4.04 16.86
C GLY A 244 18.36 -3.76 16.14
N THR A 245 19.47 -3.88 16.87
CA THR A 245 20.79 -3.86 16.24
C THR A 245 20.91 -4.97 15.20
N ASP A 246 21.50 -4.69 14.04
CA ASP A 246 21.67 -5.65 12.93
C ASP A 246 22.24 -7.00 13.40
N ALA A 247 23.13 -6.97 14.39
CA ALA A 247 23.73 -8.16 14.97
C ALA A 247 22.72 -9.08 15.70
N GLN A 248 21.76 -8.50 16.43
CA GLN A 248 20.74 -9.27 17.15
C GLN A 248 19.73 -9.88 16.19
N ALA A 249 19.31 -9.13 15.17
CA ALA A 249 18.43 -9.65 14.12
C ALA A 249 19.09 -10.79 13.32
N ALA A 250 20.37 -10.64 12.96
CA ALA A 250 21.13 -11.69 12.28
C ALA A 250 21.28 -12.96 13.13
N ALA A 251 21.55 -12.83 14.43
CA ALA A 251 21.62 -13.95 15.36
C ALA A 251 20.27 -14.68 15.50
N ALA A 252 19.16 -13.93 15.62
CA ALA A 252 17.82 -14.50 15.70
C ALA A 252 17.45 -15.27 14.42
N ARG A 253 17.73 -14.72 13.24
CA ARG A 253 17.50 -15.39 11.94
C ARG A 253 18.30 -16.68 11.82
N LYS A 254 19.57 -16.66 12.21
CA LYS A 254 20.41 -17.87 12.21
C LYS A 254 19.90 -18.94 13.18
N GLY A 255 19.43 -18.53 14.36
CA GLY A 255 18.80 -19.44 15.33
C GLY A 255 17.50 -20.07 14.80
N ALA A 256 16.66 -19.28 14.14
CA ALA A 256 15.44 -19.77 13.50
C ALA A 256 15.74 -20.75 12.36
N GLU A 257 16.75 -20.47 11.53
CA GLU A 257 17.18 -21.36 10.45
C GLU A 257 17.66 -22.72 10.97
N VAL A 258 18.47 -22.73 12.05
CA VAL A 258 18.91 -23.97 12.69
C VAL A 258 17.71 -24.76 13.25
N THR A 259 16.76 -24.06 13.88
CA THR A 259 15.54 -24.68 14.41
C THR A 259 14.72 -25.33 13.30
N LEU A 260 14.51 -24.62 12.18
CA LEU A 260 13.80 -25.14 11.01
C LEU A 260 14.47 -26.39 10.45
N LYS A 261 15.81 -26.36 10.25
CA LYS A 261 16.56 -27.54 9.77
C LYS A 261 16.46 -28.74 10.72
N ASN A 262 16.39 -28.51 12.04
CA ASN A 262 16.20 -29.58 13.00
C ASN A 262 14.78 -30.18 12.91
N ARG A 263 13.74 -29.35 12.81
CA ARG A 263 12.35 -29.83 12.62
C ARG A 263 12.15 -30.56 11.30
N GLU A 264 12.82 -30.13 10.25
CA GLU A 264 12.78 -30.82 8.95
C GLU A 264 13.40 -32.22 9.04
N LYS A 265 14.53 -32.37 9.75
CA LYS A 265 15.12 -33.69 10.03
C LYS A 265 14.22 -34.57 10.89
N GLU A 266 13.54 -34.00 11.88
CA GLU A 266 12.55 -34.73 12.70
C GLU A 266 11.41 -35.23 11.82
N LYS A 267 10.86 -34.38 10.94
CA LYS A 267 9.83 -34.77 9.97
C LYS A 267 10.31 -35.91 9.09
N GLN A 268 11.51 -35.81 8.50
CA GLN A 268 12.06 -36.88 7.65
C GLN A 268 12.21 -38.22 8.38
N ARG A 269 12.56 -38.21 9.68
CA ARG A 269 12.63 -39.43 10.49
C ARG A 269 11.24 -40.04 10.71
N ALA A 270 10.25 -39.20 11.00
CA ALA A 270 8.87 -39.64 11.17
C ALA A 270 8.27 -40.19 9.85
N GLU A 271 8.53 -39.55 8.71
CA GLU A 271 8.17 -40.05 7.38
C GLU A 271 8.78 -41.43 7.10
N GLN A 272 10.07 -41.62 7.44
CA GLN A 272 10.73 -42.92 7.29
C GLN A 272 10.15 -43.99 8.24
N ALA A 273 9.75 -43.63 9.44
CA ALA A 273 9.09 -44.54 10.38
C ALA A 273 7.73 -44.99 9.82
N LEU A 274 6.92 -44.04 9.33
CA LEU A 274 5.64 -44.30 8.69
C LEU A 274 5.79 -45.23 7.47
N ALA A 275 6.73 -44.90 6.56
CA ALA A 275 7.01 -45.68 5.36
C ALA A 275 7.43 -47.13 5.67
N LYS A 276 7.99 -47.40 6.86
CA LYS A 276 8.33 -48.76 7.31
C LYS A 276 7.18 -49.47 8.01
N ALA A 277 6.32 -48.73 8.71
CA ALA A 277 5.18 -49.30 9.44
C ALA A 277 4.05 -49.71 8.48
N GLN A 278 3.76 -48.88 7.48
CA GLN A 278 2.66 -49.09 6.53
C GLN A 278 2.69 -50.46 5.83
N PRO A 279 3.76 -50.87 5.12
CA PRO A 279 3.76 -52.16 4.43
C PRO A 279 3.69 -53.36 5.38
N LYS A 280 4.15 -53.20 6.64
CA LYS A 280 4.03 -54.27 7.66
C LYS A 280 2.59 -54.44 8.12
N ALA A 281 1.86 -53.34 8.31
CA ALA A 281 0.44 -53.38 8.64
C ALA A 281 -0.37 -53.98 7.48
N GLU A 282 -0.11 -53.57 6.24
CA GLU A 282 -0.74 -54.14 5.04
C GLU A 282 -0.49 -55.65 4.93
N THR A 283 0.77 -56.09 5.05
CA THR A 283 1.12 -57.51 5.00
C THR A 283 0.41 -58.32 6.10
N ALA A 284 0.30 -57.77 7.32
CA ALA A 284 -0.37 -58.46 8.42
C ALA A 284 -1.89 -58.58 8.18
N ARG A 285 -2.53 -57.55 7.61
CA ARG A 285 -3.94 -57.60 7.19
C ARG A 285 -4.16 -58.62 6.08
N ASP A 286 -3.29 -58.66 5.07
CA ASP A 286 -3.38 -59.64 3.98
C ASP A 286 -3.23 -61.08 4.49
N MET A 287 -2.34 -61.32 5.45
CA MET A 287 -2.22 -62.61 6.12
C MET A 287 -3.49 -63.00 6.88
N ALA A 288 -4.07 -62.07 7.65
CA ALA A 288 -5.32 -62.32 8.38
C ALA A 288 -6.48 -62.60 7.41
N ALA A 289 -6.58 -61.83 6.31
CA ALA A 289 -7.58 -62.03 5.27
C ALA A 289 -7.43 -63.40 4.57
N GLY A 290 -6.21 -63.80 4.23
CA GLY A 290 -5.93 -65.11 3.64
C GLY A 290 -6.27 -66.26 4.60
N ALA A 291 -6.00 -66.12 5.89
CA ALA A 291 -6.40 -67.09 6.90
C ALA A 291 -7.92 -67.18 7.06
N ALA A 292 -8.63 -66.05 6.99
CA ALA A 292 -10.09 -66.00 7.03
C ALA A 292 -10.71 -66.67 5.78
N GLN A 293 -10.16 -66.43 4.59
CA GLN A 293 -10.61 -67.11 3.37
C GLN A 293 -10.42 -68.63 3.45
N GLY A 294 -9.30 -69.09 4.01
CA GLY A 294 -9.06 -70.52 4.23
C GLY A 294 -10.00 -71.19 5.23
N LEU A 295 -10.78 -70.42 6.00
CA LEU A 295 -11.86 -70.93 6.86
C LEU A 295 -13.15 -71.19 6.07
N VAL A 296 -13.38 -70.43 5.00
CA VAL A 296 -14.58 -70.51 4.16
C VAL A 296 -14.49 -71.66 3.16
N GLU A 297 -13.28 -72.09 2.80
CA GLU A 297 -12.97 -73.18 1.84
C GLU A 297 -12.79 -74.58 2.47
#